data_AF-A0A2S4HGF3-F1
#
_entry.id   AF-A0A2S4HGF3-F1
#
_cell.length_a   1.000
_cell.length_b   1.000
_cell.length_c   1.000
_cell.angle_alpha   90.00
_cell.angle_beta   90.00
_cell.angle_gamma   90.00
#
_symmetry.space_group_name_H-M   'P 1'
#
loop_
_entity.id
_entity.type
_entity.pdbx_description
1 polymer ?
#
loop_
_entity_poly.entity_id
_entity_poly.type
_entity_poly.pdbx_seq_one_letter_code
_entity_poly.pdbx_strand_id
1 'polypeptide(L)'
;MQQNKSKSVAIVGMGASHRSYTGLAASLGGCHRLADQVWAINSMGGVIEHDLLFAMDDCRVQESRAKADPSGNIAGLVEWLKSHPNFVTSKVYDDYPGAVAFPLQEAIDTYGHPYFNNTVAYAFVYAMMQGFTSISLFGCDFGYADINKAERGRACLEFWVGIACARGISVQVAADSSLLDASCPLDIKLYGYDAYDLSLEHVEGKAAPQVVAKARDVLPSAEEIEQRYNYQGAA
;
A
#
# COMPACT_ATOMS: atom_id res chain seq x y z
N MET A 1 25.67 -9.84 20.23
CA MET A 1 25.03 -9.47 18.96
C MET A 1 23.97 -8.42 19.29
N GLN A 2 24.19 -7.15 18.94
CA GLN A 2 23.13 -6.15 19.04
C GLN A 2 22.08 -6.51 17.99
N GLN A 3 20.85 -6.85 18.42
CA GLN A 3 19.73 -6.86 17.49
C GLN A 3 19.59 -5.45 16.94
N ASN A 4 19.84 -5.25 15.65
CA ASN A 4 19.48 -4.00 15.00
C ASN A 4 17.99 -3.78 15.24
N LYS A 5 17.65 -2.65 15.87
CA LYS A 5 16.25 -2.25 16.09
C LYS A 5 15.55 -2.26 14.72
N SER A 6 14.48 -3.05 14.60
CA SER A 6 13.63 -3.04 13.39
C SER A 6 13.16 -1.62 13.13
N LYS A 7 13.29 -1.16 11.89
CA LYS A 7 12.88 0.18 11.46
C LYS A 7 11.56 0.06 10.71
N SER A 8 10.50 0.70 11.19
CA SER A 8 9.15 0.56 10.63
C SER A 8 8.63 1.81 9.93
N VAL A 9 7.89 1.62 8.84
CA VAL A 9 7.19 2.70 8.12
C VAL A 9 5.75 2.30 7.79
N ALA A 10 4.81 3.24 7.95
CA ALA A 10 3.46 3.11 7.44
C ALA A 10 3.29 3.98 6.19
N ILE A 11 2.87 3.38 5.08
CA ILE A 11 2.57 4.09 3.83
C ILE A 11 1.05 4.17 3.69
N VAL A 12 0.53 5.39 3.58
CA VAL A 12 -0.91 5.67 3.61
C VAL A 12 -1.37 6.29 2.29
N GLY A 13 -2.07 5.47 1.50
CA GLY A 13 -2.76 5.83 0.27
C GLY A 13 -4.14 6.43 0.50
N MET A 14 -4.86 6.70 -0.59
CA MET A 14 -6.19 7.34 -0.57
C MET A 14 -7.37 6.35 -0.63
N GLY A 15 -7.12 5.05 -0.80
CA GLY A 15 -8.16 4.02 -0.81
C GLY A 15 -8.90 3.92 0.53
N ALA A 16 -10.11 3.35 0.53
CA ALA A 16 -10.99 3.30 1.70
C ALA A 16 -10.36 2.69 2.97
N SER A 17 -9.42 1.74 2.84
CA SER A 17 -8.72 1.12 3.97
C SER A 17 -7.77 2.06 4.71
N HIS A 18 -7.58 3.31 4.25
CA HIS A 18 -6.96 4.34 5.08
C HIS A 18 -7.73 4.58 6.39
N ARG A 19 -9.02 4.22 6.45
CA ARG A 19 -9.81 4.27 7.69
C ARG A 19 -9.28 3.34 8.78
N SER A 20 -8.73 2.19 8.39
CA SER A 20 -8.04 1.29 9.31
C SER A 20 -6.79 1.95 9.92
N TYR A 21 -6.05 2.73 9.12
CA TYR A 21 -4.93 3.53 9.64
C TYR A 21 -5.39 4.59 10.65
N THR A 22 -6.39 5.39 10.29
CA THR A 22 -6.84 6.49 11.17
C THR A 22 -7.43 5.97 12.48
N GLY A 23 -8.21 4.89 12.43
CA GLY A 23 -8.72 4.22 13.62
C GLY A 23 -7.61 3.67 14.51
N LEU A 24 -6.64 2.95 13.93
CA LEU A 24 -5.51 2.40 14.66
C LEU A 24 -4.63 3.50 15.29
N ALA A 25 -4.22 4.49 14.50
CA ALA A 25 -3.42 5.62 14.98
C ALA A 25 -4.12 6.36 16.14
N ALA A 26 -5.43 6.61 16.03
CA ALA A 26 -6.22 7.23 17.09
C ALA A 26 -6.24 6.37 18.37
N SER A 27 -6.49 5.07 18.25
CA SER A 27 -6.52 4.14 19.39
C SER A 27 -5.17 4.00 20.11
N LEU A 28 -4.06 4.16 19.38
CA LEU A 28 -2.72 4.13 19.94
C LEU A 28 -2.31 5.48 20.56
N GLY A 29 -3.06 6.55 20.31
CA GLY A 29 -2.76 7.91 20.79
C GLY A 29 -1.82 8.71 19.87
N GLY A 30 -1.69 8.32 18.60
CA GLY A 30 -0.91 9.03 17.59
C GLY A 30 -0.14 8.11 16.65
N CYS A 31 0.17 8.62 15.45
CA CYS A 31 0.87 7.87 14.40
C CYS A 31 2.30 7.44 14.78
N HIS A 32 2.98 8.24 15.62
CA HIS A 32 4.32 7.96 16.16
C HIS A 32 4.40 6.68 17.01
N ARG A 33 3.26 6.10 17.43
CA ARG A 33 3.19 4.80 18.12
C ARG A 33 2.89 3.63 17.20
N LEU A 34 2.48 3.91 15.96
CA LEU A 34 2.17 2.91 14.95
C LEU A 34 3.43 2.50 14.18
N ALA A 35 4.26 3.48 13.78
CA ALA A 35 5.50 3.26 13.06
C ALA A 35 6.57 4.31 13.40
N ASP A 36 7.85 4.01 13.12
CA ASP A 36 8.93 5.00 13.26
C ASP A 36 8.79 6.14 12.24
N GLN A 37 8.16 5.90 11.08
CA GLN A 37 7.77 6.94 10.12
C GLN A 37 6.39 6.66 9.49
N VAL A 38 5.70 7.73 9.09
CA VAL A 38 4.47 7.69 8.29
C VAL A 38 4.68 8.46 7.00
N TRP A 39 4.43 7.79 5.86
CA TRP A 39 4.54 8.37 4.53
C TRP A 39 3.17 8.47 3.88
N ALA A 40 2.83 9.66 3.41
CA ALA A 40 1.55 9.92 2.76
C ALA A 40 1.67 9.90 1.23
N ILE A 41 0.58 9.54 0.55
CA ILE A 41 0.52 9.51 -0.91
C ILE A 41 -0.42 10.62 -1.43
N ASN A 42 0.08 11.46 -2.33
CA ASN A 42 -0.68 12.52 -3.00
C ASN A 42 -1.48 13.37 -2.00
N SER A 43 -2.78 13.56 -2.23
CA SER A 43 -3.65 14.39 -1.39
C SER A 43 -3.85 13.84 0.03
N MET A 44 -3.48 12.59 0.33
CA MET A 44 -3.51 12.08 1.71
C MET A 44 -2.58 12.89 2.63
N GLY A 45 -1.51 13.49 2.09
CA GLY A 45 -0.64 14.35 2.88
C GLY A 45 -1.34 15.59 3.46
N GLY A 46 -2.40 16.09 2.81
CA GLY A 46 -3.21 17.18 3.36
C GLY A 46 -4.18 16.75 4.46
N VAL A 47 -4.30 15.44 4.73
CA VAL A 47 -5.32 14.85 5.61
C VAL A 47 -4.72 14.31 6.91
N ILE A 48 -3.49 13.81 6.89
CA ILE A 48 -2.83 13.17 8.03
C ILE A 48 -1.49 13.81 8.38
N GLU A 49 -1.08 13.67 9.64
CA GLU A 49 0.30 13.90 10.05
C GLU A 49 1.22 12.83 9.41
N HIS A 50 2.33 13.27 8.82
CA HIS A 50 3.27 12.42 8.09
C HIS A 50 4.68 13.04 8.08
N ASP A 51 5.69 12.17 7.92
CA ASP A 51 7.12 12.53 7.85
C ASP A 51 7.59 12.83 6.43
N LEU A 52 7.00 12.15 5.44
CA LEU A 52 7.37 12.28 4.03
C LEU A 52 6.15 12.12 3.13
N LEU A 53 6.05 12.97 2.12
CA LEU A 53 5.02 12.88 1.10
C LEU A 53 5.60 12.29 -0.20
N PHE A 54 4.84 11.43 -0.86
CA PHE A 54 5.11 11.04 -2.24
C PHE A 54 4.04 11.61 -3.17
N ALA A 55 4.48 12.47 -4.09
CA ALA A 55 3.70 13.07 -5.15
C ALA A 55 4.50 12.96 -6.47
N MET A 56 4.52 11.75 -7.04
CA MET A 56 5.44 11.37 -8.12
C MET A 56 5.21 12.08 -9.46
N ASP A 57 3.99 12.52 -9.74
CA ASP A 57 3.68 13.25 -10.96
C ASP A 57 4.53 14.52 -11.09
N ASP A 58 5.02 14.82 -12.29
CA ASP A 58 5.81 16.02 -12.55
C ASP A 58 4.99 17.29 -12.22
N CYS A 59 5.55 18.18 -11.41
CA CYS A 59 4.87 19.38 -10.93
C CYS A 59 4.39 20.30 -12.07
N ARG A 60 5.11 20.41 -13.20
CA ARG A 60 4.69 21.23 -14.35
C ARG A 60 3.53 20.61 -15.11
N VAL A 61 3.51 19.29 -15.23
CA VAL A 61 2.36 18.57 -15.78
C VAL A 61 1.12 18.78 -14.89
N GLN A 62 1.29 18.71 -13.57
CA GLN A 62 0.20 18.96 -12.62
C GLN A 62 -0.28 20.41 -12.65
N GLU A 63 0.62 21.39 -12.78
CA GLU A 63 0.23 22.79 -12.99
C GLU A 63 -0.63 22.98 -14.24
N SER A 64 -0.31 22.29 -15.33
CA SER A 64 -1.15 22.33 -16.55
C SER A 64 -2.53 21.72 -16.30
N ARG A 65 -2.61 20.63 -15.53
CA ARG A 65 -3.88 20.00 -15.15
C ARG A 65 -4.71 20.90 -14.22
N ALA A 66 -4.05 21.55 -13.26
CA ALA A 66 -4.67 22.53 -12.35
C ALA A 66 -5.24 23.73 -13.11
N LYS A 67 -4.56 24.21 -14.16
CA LYS A 67 -5.09 25.29 -15.02
C LYS A 67 -6.32 24.85 -15.82
N ALA A 68 -6.36 23.58 -16.25
CA ALA A 68 -7.48 23.02 -17.01
C ALA A 68 -8.72 22.76 -16.15
N ASP A 69 -8.54 22.41 -14.88
CA ASP A 69 -9.61 22.26 -13.89
C ASP A 69 -9.22 22.93 -12.55
N PRO A 70 -9.44 24.26 -12.42
CA PRO A 70 -9.05 25.02 -11.24
C PRO A 70 -9.80 24.66 -9.95
N SER A 71 -10.97 24.02 -10.07
CA SER A 71 -11.75 23.51 -8.94
C SER A 71 -11.38 22.08 -8.55
N GLY A 72 -10.58 21.41 -9.38
CA GLY A 72 -10.22 20.01 -9.21
C GLY A 72 -9.24 19.77 -8.07
N ASN A 73 -9.19 18.52 -7.61
CA ASN A 73 -8.28 18.10 -6.54
C ASN A 73 -6.79 18.37 -6.85
N ILE A 74 -6.39 18.31 -8.13
CA ILE A 74 -5.01 18.60 -8.55
C ILE A 74 -4.66 20.08 -8.35
N ALA A 75 -5.61 21.00 -8.53
CA ALA A 75 -5.38 22.42 -8.28
C ALA A 75 -5.04 22.67 -6.81
N GLY A 76 -5.82 22.11 -5.89
CA GLY A 76 -5.54 22.19 -4.45
C GLY A 76 -4.23 21.49 -4.06
N LEU A 77 -3.92 20.33 -4.65
CA LEU A 77 -2.65 19.65 -4.42
C LEU A 77 -1.45 20.50 -4.85
N VAL A 78 -1.48 21.08 -6.05
CA VAL A 78 -0.41 21.93 -6.59
C VAL A 78 -0.21 23.18 -5.73
N GLU A 79 -1.30 23.84 -5.34
CA GLU A 79 -1.26 24.99 -4.43
C GLU A 79 -0.53 24.65 -3.12
N TRP A 80 -0.93 23.53 -2.49
CA TRP A 80 -0.32 23.08 -1.24
C TRP A 80 1.15 22.69 -1.40
N LEU A 81 1.51 21.95 -2.47
CA LEU A 81 2.89 21.49 -2.73
C LEU A 81 3.91 22.62 -2.85
N LYS A 82 3.53 23.82 -3.31
CA LYS A 82 4.43 24.98 -3.37
C LYS A 82 4.93 25.43 -1.98
N SER A 83 4.20 25.09 -0.93
CA SER A 83 4.55 25.40 0.47
C SER A 83 4.98 24.18 1.28
N HIS A 84 4.86 22.97 0.73
CA HIS A 84 5.12 21.74 1.46
C HIS A 84 6.64 21.54 1.66
N PRO A 85 7.10 21.23 2.89
CA PRO A 85 8.53 21.28 3.22
C PRO A 85 9.33 20.06 2.74
N ASN A 86 8.71 18.90 2.48
CA ASN A 86 9.43 17.68 2.15
C ASN A 86 8.59 16.65 1.39
N PHE A 87 8.77 16.54 0.07
CA PHE A 87 8.08 15.55 -0.75
C PHE A 87 8.93 15.00 -1.88
N VAL A 88 8.70 13.74 -2.23
CA VAL A 88 9.35 13.05 -3.34
C VAL A 88 8.51 13.18 -4.62
N THR A 89 9.16 13.56 -5.71
CA THR A 89 8.56 13.69 -7.05
C THR A 89 9.50 13.19 -8.15
N SER A 90 9.07 13.21 -9.41
CA SER A 90 9.89 12.81 -10.56
C SER A 90 10.97 13.83 -10.94
N LYS A 91 10.75 15.13 -10.69
CA LYS A 91 11.70 16.20 -11.03
C LYS A 91 11.53 17.43 -10.13
N VAL A 92 12.66 18.04 -9.76
CA VAL A 92 12.71 19.24 -8.90
C VAL A 92 12.64 20.52 -9.73
N TYR A 93 11.99 21.53 -9.15
CA TYR A 93 11.86 22.89 -9.69
C TYR A 93 12.02 23.91 -8.56
N ASP A 94 12.59 25.08 -8.85
CA ASP A 94 12.92 26.10 -7.84
C ASP A 94 11.71 26.62 -7.04
N ASP A 95 10.51 26.61 -7.63
CA ASP A 95 9.26 27.04 -7.00
C ASP A 95 8.56 25.94 -6.18
N TYR A 96 9.22 24.80 -5.99
CA TYR A 96 8.82 23.70 -5.10
C TYR A 96 9.97 23.35 -4.14
N PRO A 97 10.23 24.19 -3.12
CA PRO A 97 11.46 24.11 -2.33
C PRO A 97 11.59 22.82 -1.50
N GLY A 98 10.47 22.15 -1.18
CA GLY A 98 10.48 20.85 -0.48
C GLY A 98 10.60 19.64 -1.40
N ALA A 99 10.72 19.82 -2.72
CA ALA A 99 10.77 18.72 -3.68
C ALA A 99 12.13 18.02 -3.68
N VAL A 100 12.10 16.68 -3.62
CA VAL A 100 13.25 15.80 -3.82
C VAL A 100 12.96 14.87 -4.99
N ALA A 101 13.90 14.74 -5.92
CA ALA A 101 13.75 13.80 -7.03
C ALA A 101 13.88 12.35 -6.53
N PHE A 102 12.96 11.48 -6.95
CA PHE A 102 13.08 10.05 -6.71
C PHE A 102 14.34 9.49 -7.39
N PRO A 103 15.17 8.69 -6.71
CA PRO A 103 16.40 8.13 -7.28
C PRO A 103 16.11 6.92 -8.18
N LEU A 104 15.45 7.14 -9.32
CA LEU A 104 14.93 6.06 -10.18
C LEU A 104 16.02 5.10 -10.67
N GLN A 105 17.15 5.64 -11.15
CA GLN A 105 18.23 4.81 -11.68
C GLN A 105 18.82 3.93 -10.57
N GLU A 106 19.08 4.50 -9.40
CA GLU A 106 19.60 3.75 -8.25
C GLU A 106 18.64 2.66 -7.79
N ALA A 107 17.32 2.93 -7.76
CA ALA A 107 16.31 1.94 -7.44
C ALA A 107 16.33 0.76 -8.44
N ILE A 108 16.41 1.06 -9.73
CA ILE A 108 16.48 0.04 -10.79
C ILE A 108 17.77 -0.76 -10.70
N ASP A 109 18.91 -0.11 -10.50
CA ASP A 109 20.22 -0.77 -10.38
C ASP A 109 20.27 -1.67 -9.13
N THR A 110 19.67 -1.23 -8.02
CA THR A 110 19.67 -1.95 -6.75
C THR A 110 18.78 -3.19 -6.78
N TYR A 111 17.60 -3.09 -7.38
CA TYR A 111 16.60 -4.17 -7.34
C TYR A 111 16.42 -4.93 -8.66
N GLY A 112 16.99 -4.45 -9.76
CA GLY A 112 17.00 -5.11 -11.06
C GLY A 112 15.69 -5.02 -11.86
N HIS A 113 14.74 -4.16 -11.45
CA HIS A 113 13.41 -4.13 -12.05
C HIS A 113 12.89 -2.71 -12.30
N PRO A 114 12.46 -2.37 -13.53
CA PRO A 114 11.90 -1.06 -13.88
C PRO A 114 10.36 -1.00 -13.74
N TYR A 115 9.73 -1.89 -12.96
CA TYR A 115 8.28 -2.00 -12.94
C TYR A 115 7.62 -1.02 -11.96
N PHE A 116 7.41 0.23 -12.38
CA PHE A 116 6.74 1.26 -11.59
C PHE A 116 5.57 1.87 -12.36
N ASN A 117 4.34 1.76 -11.85
CA ASN A 117 3.17 2.31 -12.53
C ASN A 117 2.23 3.15 -11.65
N ASN A 118 2.57 3.31 -10.36
CA ASN A 118 1.80 4.11 -9.42
C ASN A 118 2.72 4.67 -8.31
N THR A 119 2.32 5.78 -7.69
CA THR A 119 3.06 6.48 -6.64
C THR A 119 3.40 5.60 -5.42
N VAL A 120 2.51 4.65 -5.06
CA VAL A 120 2.72 3.77 -3.91
C VAL A 120 3.91 2.84 -4.13
N ALA A 121 4.10 2.32 -5.34
CA ALA A 121 5.26 1.48 -5.68
C ALA A 121 6.58 2.25 -5.51
N TYR A 122 6.62 3.53 -5.88
CA TYR A 122 7.78 4.39 -5.63
C TYR A 122 8.05 4.54 -4.13
N ALA A 123 7.02 4.87 -3.34
CA ALA A 123 7.17 4.97 -1.88
C ALA A 123 7.65 3.66 -1.25
N PHE A 124 7.09 2.53 -1.69
CA PHE A 124 7.44 1.21 -1.17
C PHE A 124 8.91 0.84 -1.48
N VAL A 125 9.37 1.05 -2.71
CA VAL A 125 10.77 0.79 -3.07
C VAL A 125 11.71 1.77 -2.37
N TYR A 126 11.31 3.03 -2.20
CA TYR A 126 12.10 3.97 -1.40
C TYR A 126 12.26 3.49 0.04
N ALA A 127 11.21 2.93 0.65
CA ALA A 127 11.31 2.36 1.99
C ALA A 127 12.35 1.23 2.07
N MET A 128 12.37 0.36 1.05
CA MET A 128 13.39 -0.67 0.94
C MET A 128 14.80 -0.06 0.84
N MET A 129 15.00 0.99 0.01
CA MET A 129 16.30 1.69 -0.13
C MET A 129 16.74 2.35 1.19
N GLN A 130 15.79 2.88 1.96
CA GLN A 130 16.04 3.51 3.26
C GLN A 130 16.23 2.52 4.42
N GLY A 131 16.30 1.21 4.11
CA GLY A 131 16.58 0.15 5.07
C GLY A 131 15.44 -0.14 6.04
N PHE A 132 14.19 0.16 5.68
CA PHE A 132 13.04 -0.25 6.50
C PHE A 132 12.85 -1.76 6.43
N THR A 133 12.69 -2.39 7.59
CA THR A 133 12.54 -3.83 7.75
C THR A 133 11.09 -4.26 8.04
N SER A 134 10.21 -3.28 8.31
CA SER A 134 8.78 -3.47 8.50
C SER A 134 8.01 -2.38 7.76
N ILE A 135 7.13 -2.75 6.84
CA ILE A 135 6.34 -1.82 6.02
C ILE A 135 4.86 -2.16 6.15
N SER A 136 4.05 -1.20 6.63
CA SER A 136 2.60 -1.34 6.72
C SER A 136 1.92 -0.51 5.63
N LEU A 137 0.97 -1.11 4.91
CA LEU A 137 0.27 -0.52 3.77
C LEU A 137 -1.20 -0.28 4.13
N PHE A 138 -1.65 0.97 3.98
CA PHE A 138 -3.03 1.39 4.19
C PHE A 138 -3.52 2.21 3.01
N GLY A 139 -4.81 2.15 2.68
CA GLY A 139 -5.41 2.91 1.57
C GLY A 139 -4.86 2.53 0.19
N CYS A 140 -4.39 1.29 0.04
CA CYS A 140 -3.79 0.76 -1.19
C CYS A 140 -4.75 -0.21 -1.91
N ASP A 141 -6.03 0.18 -2.03
CA ASP A 141 -7.16 -0.73 -2.30
C ASP A 141 -7.51 -0.83 -3.77
N PHE A 142 -6.58 -1.20 -4.63
CA PHE A 142 -6.71 -1.24 -6.10
C PHE A 142 -7.91 -2.01 -6.72
N GLY A 143 -8.92 -2.44 -5.96
CA GLY A 143 -10.23 -2.87 -6.41
C GLY A 143 -11.26 -1.73 -6.34
N TYR A 144 -11.44 -1.01 -7.44
CA TYR A 144 -12.58 -0.11 -7.64
C TYR A 144 -13.47 -0.72 -8.73
N ALA A 145 -14.79 -0.62 -8.57
CA ALA A 145 -15.79 -1.34 -9.37
C ALA A 145 -15.71 -1.15 -10.91
N ASP A 146 -14.90 -0.22 -11.43
CA ASP A 146 -14.93 0.13 -12.86
C ASP A 146 -13.57 0.53 -13.49
N ILE A 147 -12.42 0.15 -12.92
CA ILE A 147 -11.14 0.71 -13.37
C ILE A 147 -10.06 -0.37 -13.59
N ASN A 148 -9.90 -0.81 -14.85
CA ASN A 148 -8.75 -1.61 -15.33
C ASN A 148 -7.38 -1.01 -14.95
N LYS A 149 -7.28 0.31 -14.77
CA LYS A 149 -6.06 1.00 -14.32
C LYS A 149 -5.73 0.69 -12.85
N ALA A 150 -6.73 0.44 -12.01
CA ALA A 150 -6.54 0.08 -10.62
C ALA A 150 -5.89 -1.32 -10.53
N GLU A 151 -6.38 -2.30 -11.31
CA GLU A 151 -5.79 -3.65 -11.35
C GLU A 151 -4.33 -3.67 -11.78
N ARG A 152 -3.96 -2.85 -12.79
CA ARG A 152 -2.55 -2.70 -13.17
C ARG A 152 -1.72 -2.16 -12.00
N GLY A 153 -2.25 -1.20 -11.25
CA GLY A 153 -1.63 -0.66 -10.04
C GLY A 153 -1.40 -1.73 -8.97
N ARG A 154 -2.42 -2.58 -8.75
CA ARG A 154 -2.35 -3.73 -7.85
C ARG A 154 -1.18 -4.65 -8.19
N ALA A 155 -1.11 -5.11 -9.43
CA ALA A 155 -0.08 -6.05 -9.89
C ALA A 155 1.34 -5.49 -9.70
N CYS A 156 1.54 -4.18 -9.90
CA CYS A 156 2.82 -3.52 -9.68
C CYS A 156 3.22 -3.51 -8.21
N LEU A 157 2.31 -3.16 -7.30
CA LEU A 157 2.64 -3.15 -5.88
C LEU A 157 2.84 -4.57 -5.35
N GLU A 158 2.01 -5.53 -5.73
CA GLU A 158 2.14 -6.94 -5.31
C GLU A 158 3.48 -7.56 -5.76
N PHE A 159 3.95 -7.21 -6.96
CA PHE A 159 5.29 -7.60 -7.43
C PHE A 159 6.39 -7.11 -6.49
N TRP A 160 6.35 -5.83 -6.09
CA TRP A 160 7.32 -5.26 -5.16
C TRP A 160 7.20 -5.83 -3.74
N VAL A 161 5.98 -6.10 -3.28
CA VAL A 161 5.76 -6.79 -2.00
C VAL A 161 6.41 -8.17 -2.02
N GLY A 162 6.26 -8.94 -3.10
CA GLY A 162 6.95 -10.23 -3.27
C GLY A 162 8.48 -10.10 -3.18
N ILE A 163 9.06 -9.10 -3.86
CA ILE A 163 10.50 -8.79 -3.83
C ILE A 163 10.99 -8.45 -2.42
N ALA A 164 10.21 -7.65 -1.67
CA ALA A 164 10.53 -7.26 -0.30
C ALA A 164 10.46 -8.45 0.67
N CYS A 165 9.39 -9.25 0.59
CA CYS A 165 9.25 -10.47 1.39
C CYS A 165 10.39 -11.46 1.14
N ALA A 166 10.80 -11.65 -0.13
CA ALA A 166 11.93 -12.49 -0.49
C ALA A 166 13.28 -11.99 0.08
N ARG A 167 13.36 -10.69 0.44
CA ARG A 167 14.51 -10.06 1.10
C ARG A 167 14.38 -10.01 2.62
N GLY A 168 13.36 -10.66 3.20
CA GLY A 168 13.14 -10.71 4.64
C GLY A 168 12.50 -9.46 5.24
N ILE A 169 11.95 -8.57 4.42
CA ILE A 169 11.19 -7.41 4.89
C ILE A 169 9.78 -7.88 5.29
N SER A 170 9.34 -7.50 6.49
CA SER A 170 7.97 -7.76 6.93
C SER A 170 7.03 -6.76 6.28
N VAL A 171 6.01 -7.26 5.58
CA VAL A 171 4.99 -6.43 4.94
C VAL A 171 3.62 -6.74 5.55
N GLN A 172 2.91 -5.71 5.97
CA GLN A 172 1.56 -5.78 6.51
C GLN A 172 0.62 -4.97 5.63
N VAL A 173 -0.59 -5.48 5.41
CA VAL A 173 -1.62 -4.80 4.62
C VAL A 173 -2.86 -4.67 5.50
N ALA A 174 -3.57 -3.55 5.39
CA ALA A 174 -4.86 -3.38 6.06
C ALA A 174 -5.81 -4.53 5.73
N ALA A 175 -6.47 -5.10 6.75
CA ALA A 175 -7.29 -6.30 6.59
C ALA A 175 -8.51 -6.09 5.68
N ASP A 176 -8.96 -4.84 5.52
CA ASP A 176 -10.05 -4.42 4.64
C ASP A 176 -9.56 -3.96 3.24
N SER A 177 -8.28 -4.15 2.92
CA SER A 177 -7.72 -3.79 1.60
C SER A 177 -7.95 -4.87 0.55
N SER A 178 -8.15 -4.48 -0.70
CA SER A 178 -8.14 -5.40 -1.84
C SER A 178 -6.73 -5.87 -2.24
N LEU A 179 -5.66 -5.23 -1.73
CA LEU A 179 -4.28 -5.62 -2.02
C LEU A 179 -3.96 -6.99 -1.41
N LEU A 180 -3.31 -7.89 -2.16
CA LEU A 180 -3.09 -9.29 -1.76
C LEU A 180 -4.38 -10.03 -1.35
N ASP A 181 -5.51 -9.57 -1.88
CA ASP A 181 -6.85 -10.02 -1.48
C ASP A 181 -7.05 -9.97 0.05
N ALA A 182 -6.44 -9.01 0.76
CA ALA A 182 -6.48 -8.97 2.22
C ALA A 182 -7.91 -9.03 2.78
N SER A 183 -8.84 -8.31 2.17
CA SER A 183 -10.28 -8.29 2.48
C SER A 183 -11.05 -9.54 2.07
N CYS A 184 -10.46 -10.41 1.27
CA CYS A 184 -11.10 -11.64 0.82
C CYS A 184 -11.14 -12.67 1.97
N PRO A 185 -12.32 -13.27 2.24
CA PRO A 185 -12.47 -14.39 3.17
C PRO A 185 -11.45 -15.51 2.92
N LEU A 186 -11.02 -16.17 4.00
CA LEU A 186 -9.96 -17.18 3.93
C LEU A 186 -10.33 -18.37 3.03
N ASP A 187 -11.61 -18.75 3.00
CA ASP A 187 -12.12 -19.86 2.20
C ASP A 187 -12.22 -19.55 0.71
N ILE A 188 -12.17 -18.28 0.32
CA ILE A 188 -12.02 -17.84 -1.07
C ILE A 188 -10.53 -17.67 -1.42
N LYS A 189 -9.74 -17.12 -0.48
CA LYS A 189 -8.31 -16.85 -0.66
C LYS A 189 -7.47 -18.13 -0.83
N LEU A 190 -7.74 -19.17 -0.03
CA LEU A 190 -7.10 -20.47 -0.15
C LEU A 190 -7.81 -21.31 -1.20
N TYR A 191 -7.62 -20.91 -2.46
CA TYR A 191 -8.29 -21.46 -3.63
C TYR A 191 -8.16 -22.99 -3.73
N GLY A 192 -9.29 -23.67 -3.95
CA GLY A 192 -9.38 -25.11 -4.19
C GLY A 192 -9.47 -25.98 -2.92
N TYR A 193 -9.56 -25.38 -1.74
CA TYR A 193 -9.68 -26.10 -0.46
C TYR A 193 -11.12 -26.20 0.06
N ASP A 194 -12.13 -26.22 -0.83
CA ASP A 194 -13.56 -26.16 -0.50
C ASP A 194 -14.07 -27.29 0.42
N ALA A 195 -13.33 -28.41 0.48
CA ALA A 195 -13.62 -29.57 1.32
C ALA A 195 -13.18 -29.41 2.79
N TYR A 196 -12.58 -28.28 3.16
CA TYR A 196 -12.03 -28.04 4.49
C TYR A 196 -12.55 -26.74 5.11
N ASP A 197 -12.78 -26.78 6.41
CA ASP A 197 -12.79 -25.58 7.24
C ASP A 197 -11.34 -25.27 7.63
N LEU A 198 -10.86 -24.11 7.18
CA LEU A 198 -9.47 -23.69 7.35
C LEU A 198 -9.36 -22.57 8.39
N SER A 199 -8.30 -22.63 9.20
CA SER A 199 -7.79 -21.49 9.96
C SER A 199 -6.27 -21.39 9.81
N LEU A 200 -5.76 -20.17 9.95
CA LEU A 200 -4.32 -19.89 9.98
C LEU A 200 -3.94 -19.48 11.40
N GLU A 201 -3.10 -20.28 12.04
CA GLU A 201 -2.67 -20.04 13.41
C GLU A 201 -1.22 -19.58 13.45
N HIS A 202 -0.94 -18.50 14.17
CA HIS A 202 0.44 -18.09 14.42
C HIS A 202 1.06 -19.02 15.45
N VAL A 203 2.22 -19.58 15.13
CA VAL A 203 2.97 -20.48 16.00
C VAL A 203 4.26 -19.80 16.38
N GLU A 204 4.50 -19.65 17.69
CA GLU A 204 5.70 -19.03 18.21
C GLU A 204 6.97 -19.70 17.63
N GLY A 205 7.91 -18.88 17.15
CA GLY A 205 9.14 -19.35 16.52
C GLY A 205 9.01 -19.77 15.05
N LYS A 206 7.82 -19.73 14.44
CA LYS A 206 7.63 -19.94 12.99
C LYS A 206 7.33 -18.62 12.29
N ALA A 207 8.01 -18.38 11.17
CA ALA A 207 7.76 -17.22 10.32
C ALA A 207 6.43 -17.33 9.55
N ALA A 208 6.06 -18.54 9.12
CA ALA A 208 4.81 -18.80 8.43
C ALA A 208 3.73 -19.28 9.42
N PRO A 209 2.45 -18.93 9.19
CA PRO A 209 1.35 -19.49 9.97
C PRO A 209 1.22 -21.00 9.72
N GLN A 210 0.71 -21.72 10.72
CA GLN A 210 0.31 -23.10 10.58
C GLN A 210 -1.11 -23.16 10.00
N VAL A 211 -1.29 -23.98 8.97
CA VAL A 211 -2.61 -24.31 8.44
C VAL A 211 -3.25 -25.36 9.35
N VAL A 212 -4.42 -25.03 9.87
CA VAL A 212 -5.30 -26.00 10.55
C VAL A 212 -6.47 -26.28 9.61
N ALA A 213 -6.62 -27.55 9.24
CA ALA A 213 -7.63 -27.99 8.29
C ALA A 213 -8.52 -29.06 8.93
N LYS A 214 -9.83 -28.81 8.95
CA LYS A 214 -10.83 -29.78 9.36
C LYS A 214 -11.66 -30.17 8.14
N ALA A 215 -11.70 -31.45 7.79
CA ALA A 215 -12.55 -31.92 6.70
C ALA A 215 -14.02 -31.63 7.01
N ARG A 216 -14.75 -31.16 6.00
CA ARG A 216 -16.20 -30.91 6.11
C ARG A 216 -16.96 -32.22 5.94
N ASP A 217 -17.99 -32.39 6.76
CA ASP A 217 -18.92 -33.52 6.63
C ASP A 217 -19.83 -33.37 5.39
N VAL A 218 -20.05 -32.13 4.95
CA VAL A 218 -20.86 -31.78 3.78
C VAL A 218 -20.07 -30.81 2.91
N LEU A 219 -19.92 -31.14 1.62
CA LEU A 219 -19.26 -30.27 0.65
C LEU A 219 -20.18 -29.11 0.25
N PRO A 220 -19.62 -27.93 -0.10
CA PRO A 220 -20.40 -26.85 -0.70
C PRO A 220 -21.13 -27.33 -1.96
N SER A 221 -22.36 -26.89 -2.11
CA SER A 221 -23.14 -27.06 -3.32
C SER A 221 -22.55 -26.26 -4.48
N ALA A 222 -22.87 -26.67 -5.71
CA ALA A 222 -22.48 -25.91 -6.90
C ALA A 222 -22.98 -24.45 -6.85
N GLU A 223 -24.19 -24.22 -6.34
CA GLU A 223 -24.73 -22.87 -6.19
C GLU A 223 -23.91 -22.01 -5.22
N GLU A 224 -23.52 -22.56 -4.06
CA GLU A 224 -22.65 -21.86 -3.11
C GLU A 224 -21.28 -21.53 -3.72
N ILE A 225 -20.74 -22.41 -4.56
CA ILE A 225 -19.48 -22.18 -5.28
C ILE A 225 -19.64 -21.07 -6.33
N GLU A 226 -20.69 -21.11 -7.16
CA GLU A 226 -20.95 -20.07 -8.17
C GLU A 226 -21.24 -18.70 -7.54
N GLN A 227 -21.90 -18.65 -6.38
CA GLN A 227 -22.12 -17.41 -5.63
C GLN A 227 -20.80 -16.76 -5.17
N ARG A 228 -19.74 -17.55 -4.87
CA ARG A 228 -18.42 -17.01 -4.52
C ARG A 228 -17.73 -16.33 -5.70
N TYR A 229 -17.91 -16.83 -6.92
CA TYR A 229 -17.39 -16.18 -8.13
C TYR A 229 -18.16 -14.91 -8.50
N ASN A 230 -19.42 -14.81 -8.07
CA ASN A 230 -20.24 -13.60 -8.16
C ASN A 230 -19.96 -12.60 -7.04
N TYR A 231 -18.95 -12.83 -6.19
CA TYR A 231 -18.48 -11.85 -5.22
C TYR A 231 -17.86 -10.66 -5.97
N GLN A 232 -18.72 -9.75 -6.43
CA GLN A 232 -18.34 -8.39 -6.75
C GLN A 232 -17.89 -7.78 -5.43
N GLY A 233 -16.57 -7.58 -5.28
CA GLY A 233 -15.97 -7.02 -4.08
C GLY A 233 -16.81 -5.86 -3.55
N ALA A 234 -17.18 -5.93 -2.26
CA ALA A 234 -17.96 -4.89 -1.62
C ALA A 234 -17.34 -3.51 -1.93
N ALA A 235 -18.15 -2.66 -2.57
CA ALA A 235 -17.82 -1.28 -2.92
C ALA A 235 -17.66 -0.39 -1.68
#